data_AF-A0A4R8CGB1-F1
#
_entry.id   AF-A0A4R8CGB1-F1
#
_cell.length_a   1.000
_cell.length_b   1.000
_cell.length_c   1.000
_cell.angle_alpha   90.00
_cell.angle_beta   90.00
_cell.angle_gamma   90.00
#
_symmetry.space_group_name_H-M   'P 1'
#
loop_
_entity.id
_entity.type
_entity.pdbx_description
1 polymer ?
#
loop_
_entity_poly.entity_id
_entity_poly.type
_entity_poly.pdbx_seq_one_letter_code
_entity_poly.pdbx_strand_id
1 'polypeptide(L)'
;MSLAQSLSIVALLVSVISAMIAWRIGMRSLRITTYRSATDLMLEVDRVFVAHPELRPYFYDDKACPPGHADYNLVEAVAELELDVLECIWDGRHNYSDDDRESWAKYIKDTLGKSPALRTMHGDPAKADWYPTLDELLTAGAHAVAPQHGWLSRARQRTTRLLGS
;
A
#
# COMPACT_ATOMS: atom_id res chain seq x y z
N MET A 1 11.42 -50.73 21.25
CA MET A 1 11.73 -49.72 20.22
C MET A 1 13.15 -49.96 19.75
N SER A 2 13.39 -50.07 18.44
CA SER A 2 14.77 -50.21 17.94
C SER A 2 15.50 -48.86 17.99
N LEU A 3 16.83 -48.89 18.09
CA LEU A 3 17.67 -47.69 18.06
C LEU A 3 17.40 -46.85 16.80
N ALA A 4 17.18 -47.52 15.67
CA ALA A 4 16.83 -46.89 14.40
C ALA A 4 15.52 -46.08 14.47
N GLN A 5 14.46 -46.62 15.11
CA GLN A 5 13.20 -45.90 15.28
C GLN A 5 13.36 -44.63 16.12
N SER A 6 14.17 -44.70 17.17
CA SER A 6 14.44 -43.55 18.05
C SER A 6 15.18 -42.43 17.28
N LEU A 7 16.17 -42.80 16.45
CA LEU A 7 16.90 -41.86 15.60
C LEU A 7 16.02 -41.19 14.55
N SER A 8 15.15 -41.95 13.88
CA SER A 8 14.22 -41.39 12.88
C SER A 8 13.24 -40.40 13.50
N ILE A 9 12.74 -40.67 14.72
CA ILE A 9 11.84 -39.74 15.43
C ILE A 9 12.58 -38.43 15.75
N VAL A 10 13.81 -38.51 16.25
CA VAL A 10 14.62 -37.31 16.54
C VAL A 10 14.88 -36.51 15.27
N ALA A 11 15.27 -37.16 14.17
CA ALA A 11 15.50 -36.50 12.89
C ALA A 11 14.23 -35.80 12.37
N LEU A 12 13.06 -36.43 12.50
CA LEU A 12 11.78 -35.84 12.13
C LEU A 12 11.48 -34.59 12.98
N LEU A 13 11.66 -34.67 14.30
CA LEU A 13 11.45 -33.54 15.20
C LEU A 13 12.38 -32.37 14.87
N VAL A 14 13.67 -32.64 14.64
CA VAL A 14 14.64 -31.62 14.23
C VAL A 14 14.25 -30.98 12.90
N SER A 15 13.80 -31.77 11.93
CA SER A 15 13.33 -31.27 10.62
C SER A 15 12.12 -30.35 10.77
N VAL A 16 11.11 -30.77 11.54
CA VAL A 16 9.91 -29.97 11.79
C VAL A 16 10.25 -28.66 12.53
N ILE A 17 11.12 -28.72 13.55
CA ILE A 17 11.58 -27.52 14.27
C ILE A 17 12.33 -26.58 13.33
N SER A 18 13.23 -27.12 12.49
CA SER A 18 13.98 -26.33 11.52
C SER A 18 13.06 -25.66 10.50
N ALA A 19 12.04 -26.37 10.01
CA ALA A 19 11.03 -25.80 9.11
C ALA A 19 10.22 -24.68 9.78
N MET A 20 9.82 -24.85 11.04
CA MET A 20 9.13 -23.81 11.81
C MET A 20 9.99 -22.57 12.02
N ILE A 21 11.29 -22.74 12.32
CA ILE A 21 12.23 -21.64 12.47
C ILE A 21 12.44 -20.92 11.14
N ALA A 22 12.67 -21.67 10.05
CA ALA A 22 12.84 -21.12 8.71
C ALA A 22 11.61 -20.32 8.26
N TRP A 23 10.40 -20.83 8.53
CA TRP A 23 9.15 -20.12 8.27
C TRP A 23 9.08 -18.80 9.05
N ARG A 24 9.41 -18.81 10.35
CA ARG A 24 9.41 -17.59 11.18
C ARG A 24 10.45 -16.56 10.71
N ILE A 25 11.64 -17.00 10.30
CA ILE A 25 12.67 -16.11 9.76
C ILE A 25 12.18 -15.53 8.42
N GLY A 26 11.61 -16.34 7.54
CA GLY A 26 11.05 -15.89 6.27
C GLY A 26 10.00 -14.81 6.44
N MET A 27 9.04 -15.02 7.35
CA MET A 27 8.00 -14.01 7.66
C MET A 27 8.58 -12.71 8.21
N ARG A 28 9.63 -12.77 9.04
CA ARG A 28 10.32 -11.56 9.54
C ARG A 28 11.07 -10.83 8.43
N SER A 29 11.74 -11.56 7.54
CA SER A 29 12.45 -10.98 6.41
C SER A 29 11.49 -10.26 5.46
N LEU A 30 10.32 -10.85 5.18
CA LEU A 30 9.28 -10.19 4.36
C LEU A 30 8.88 -8.84 4.94
N ARG A 31 8.57 -8.78 6.24
CA ARG A 31 8.19 -7.52 6.92
C ARG A 31 9.26 -6.44 6.77
N ILE A 32 10.53 -6.78 7.03
CA ILE A 32 11.65 -5.83 6.93
C ILE A 32 11.82 -5.36 5.50
N THR A 33 11.72 -6.27 4.53
CA THR A 33 11.84 -5.92 3.11
C THR A 33 10.71 -5.00 2.67
N THR A 34 9.45 -5.30 2.99
CA THR A 34 8.31 -4.44 2.64
C THR A 34 8.47 -3.04 3.26
N TYR A 35 8.86 -2.94 4.53
CA TYR A 35 9.08 -1.65 5.18
C TYR A 35 10.19 -0.83 4.50
N ARG A 36 11.31 -1.47 4.16
CA ARG A 36 12.41 -0.82 3.44
C ARG A 36 11.98 -0.35 2.06
N SER A 37 11.29 -1.20 1.29
CA SER A 37 10.77 -0.82 -0.02
C SER A 37 9.82 0.38 0.05
N ALA A 38 8.93 0.42 1.04
CA ALA A 38 8.05 1.58 1.24
C ALA A 38 8.84 2.86 1.56
N THR A 39 9.87 2.75 2.39
CA THR A 39 10.76 3.88 2.70
C THR A 39 11.53 4.35 1.46
N ASP A 40 12.06 3.42 0.67
CA ASP A 40 12.82 3.73 -0.55
C ASP A 40 11.95 4.45 -1.59
N LEU A 41 10.69 4.03 -1.78
CA LEU A 41 9.73 4.72 -2.66
C LEU A 41 9.46 6.15 -2.15
N MET A 42 9.29 6.32 -0.85
CA MET A 42 9.05 7.66 -0.30
C MET A 42 10.28 8.57 -0.41
N LEU A 43 11.49 8.00 -0.31
CA LEU A 43 12.73 8.74 -0.58
C LEU A 43 12.81 9.23 -2.04
N GLU A 44 12.19 8.54 -3.00
CA GLU A 44 12.11 9.03 -4.38
C GLU A 44 11.23 10.26 -4.50
N VAL A 45 10.07 10.27 -3.81
CA VAL A 45 9.21 11.45 -3.71
C VAL A 45 9.94 12.60 -3.02
N ASP A 46 10.62 12.34 -1.90
CA ASP A 46 11.38 13.36 -1.17
C ASP A 46 12.49 13.98 -2.04
N ARG A 47 13.18 13.18 -2.86
CA ARG A 47 14.21 13.69 -3.79
C ARG A 47 13.65 14.69 -4.79
N VAL A 48 12.40 14.50 -5.24
CA VAL A 48 11.74 15.48 -6.11
C VAL A 48 11.56 16.81 -5.38
N PHE A 49 11.08 16.80 -4.13
CA PHE A 49 10.90 18.03 -3.35
C PHE A 49 12.21 18.70 -2.93
N VAL A 50 13.29 17.93 -2.79
CA VAL A 50 14.64 18.48 -2.58
C VAL A 50 15.16 19.15 -3.84
N ALA A 51 14.92 18.56 -5.02
CA ALA A 51 15.32 19.12 -6.30
C ALA A 51 14.46 20.32 -6.74
N HIS A 52 13.18 20.30 -6.37
CA HIS A 52 12.15 21.26 -6.74
C HIS A 52 11.42 21.82 -5.50
N PRO A 53 12.13 22.56 -4.61
CA PRO A 53 11.54 23.08 -3.38
C PRO A 53 10.38 24.06 -3.64
N GLU A 54 10.31 24.68 -4.82
CA GLU A 54 9.22 25.54 -5.28
C GLU A 54 7.87 24.84 -5.36
N LEU A 55 7.85 23.50 -5.46
CA LEU A 55 6.62 22.72 -5.50
C LEU A 55 5.97 22.56 -4.13
N ARG A 56 6.77 22.64 -3.05
CA ARG A 56 6.32 22.35 -1.67
C ARG A 56 5.04 23.10 -1.26
N PRO A 57 4.83 24.39 -1.61
CA PRO A 57 3.60 25.07 -1.25
C PRO A 57 2.33 24.40 -1.80
N TYR A 58 2.44 23.73 -2.96
CA TYR A 58 1.31 23.05 -3.60
C TYR A 58 0.94 21.70 -2.97
N PHE A 59 1.83 21.16 -2.12
CA PHE A 59 1.66 19.87 -1.46
C PHE A 59 1.54 19.97 0.06
N TYR A 60 2.21 20.94 0.69
CA TYR A 60 2.32 21.02 2.14
C TYR A 60 1.69 22.28 2.75
N ASP A 61 1.51 23.36 1.97
CA ASP A 61 1.03 24.66 2.47
C ASP A 61 -0.41 25.00 2.02
N ASP A 62 -1.18 23.98 1.61
CA ASP A 62 -2.58 24.10 1.14
C ASP A 62 -2.81 25.14 0.02
N LYS A 63 -1.78 25.40 -0.80
CA LYS A 63 -1.87 26.32 -1.95
C LYS A 63 -2.25 25.56 -3.22
N ALA A 64 -3.32 25.93 -3.89
CA ALA A 64 -3.61 25.36 -5.21
C ALA A 64 -2.64 25.89 -6.28
N CYS A 65 -2.15 25.02 -7.17
CA CYS A 65 -1.42 25.44 -8.36
C CYS A 65 -2.41 25.91 -9.44
N PRO A 66 -2.39 27.18 -9.86
CA PRO A 66 -3.35 27.67 -10.83
C PRO A 66 -3.12 27.03 -12.22
N PRO A 67 -4.20 26.73 -12.98
CA PRO A 67 -4.06 26.27 -14.36
C PRO A 67 -3.24 27.26 -15.20
N GLY A 68 -2.30 26.73 -15.99
CA GLY A 68 -1.40 27.54 -16.82
C GLY A 68 -0.21 28.18 -16.06
N HIS A 69 -0.03 27.89 -14.77
CA HIS A 69 1.23 28.19 -14.08
C HIS A 69 2.38 27.45 -14.76
N ALA A 70 3.59 28.02 -14.74
CA ALA A 70 4.78 27.39 -15.34
C ALA A 70 5.02 25.98 -14.78
N ASP A 71 4.76 25.80 -13.49
CA ASP A 71 4.96 24.53 -12.79
C ASP A 71 3.73 23.60 -12.81
N TYR A 72 2.63 23.98 -13.47
CA TYR A 72 1.35 23.24 -13.38
C TYR A 72 1.51 21.76 -13.77
N ASN A 73 2.13 21.48 -14.92
CA ASN A 73 2.34 20.11 -15.39
C ASN A 73 3.29 19.33 -14.47
N LEU A 74 4.26 20.02 -13.84
CA LEU A 74 5.18 19.38 -12.91
C LEU A 74 4.46 19.04 -11.60
N VAL A 75 3.61 19.94 -11.09
CA VAL A 75 2.75 19.67 -9.92
C VAL A 75 1.84 18.47 -10.19
N GLU A 76 1.21 18.39 -11.37
CA GLU A 76 0.40 17.23 -11.75
C GLU A 76 1.26 15.95 -11.78
N ALA A 77 2.39 15.94 -12.50
CA ALA A 77 3.24 14.74 -12.58
C ALA A 77 3.72 14.25 -11.20
N VAL A 78 4.08 15.17 -10.30
CA VAL A 78 4.54 14.83 -8.94
C VAL A 78 3.40 14.33 -8.08
N ALA A 79 2.20 14.88 -8.23
CA ALA A 79 1.03 14.38 -7.52
C ALA A 79 0.64 12.97 -7.99
N GLU A 80 0.86 12.63 -9.27
CA GLU A 80 0.57 11.29 -9.80
C GLU A 80 1.56 10.30 -9.22
N LEU A 81 2.86 10.63 -9.30
CA LEU A 81 3.94 9.85 -8.70
C LEU A 81 3.71 9.60 -7.20
N GLU A 82 3.36 10.64 -6.44
CA GLU A 82 3.15 10.49 -5.00
C GLU A 82 1.92 9.61 -4.72
N LEU A 83 0.80 9.76 -5.44
CA LEU A 83 -0.36 8.88 -5.28
C LEU A 83 -0.04 7.42 -5.63
N ASP A 84 0.68 7.17 -6.72
CA ASP A 84 1.14 5.84 -7.12
C ASP A 84 1.99 5.18 -6.03
N VAL A 85 2.90 5.96 -5.43
CA VAL A 85 3.72 5.51 -4.31
C VAL A 85 2.86 5.19 -3.08
N LEU A 86 1.92 6.06 -2.71
CA LEU A 86 1.04 5.82 -1.56
C LEU A 86 0.13 4.60 -1.77
N GLU A 87 -0.42 4.41 -2.97
CA GLU A 87 -1.21 3.22 -3.34
C GLU A 87 -0.34 1.96 -3.27
N CYS A 88 0.88 1.99 -3.81
CA CYS A 88 1.80 0.84 -3.75
C CYS A 88 2.15 0.46 -2.30
N ILE A 89 2.47 1.47 -1.47
CA ILE A 89 2.76 1.27 -0.05
C ILE A 89 1.56 0.64 0.66
N TRP A 90 0.35 1.12 0.39
CA TRP A 90 -0.86 0.66 1.06
C TRP A 90 -1.40 -0.67 0.52
N ASP A 91 -1.15 -1.01 -0.74
CA ASP A 91 -1.43 -2.34 -1.27
C ASP A 91 -0.66 -3.42 -0.50
N GLY A 92 0.59 -3.10 -0.11
CA GLY A 92 1.44 -3.93 0.75
C GLY A 92 0.98 -4.08 2.21
N ARG A 93 -0.12 -3.45 2.65
CA ARG A 93 -0.53 -3.31 4.06
C ARG A 93 -0.58 -4.59 4.90
N HIS A 94 -0.88 -5.73 4.28
CA HIS A 94 -0.98 -7.02 4.99
C HIS A 94 0.38 -7.61 5.36
N ASN A 95 1.45 -7.08 4.79
CA ASN A 95 2.83 -7.50 5.07
C ASN A 95 3.50 -6.66 6.16
N TYR A 96 2.88 -5.57 6.61
CA TYR A 96 3.41 -4.76 7.71
C TYR A 96 3.14 -5.39 9.08
N SER A 97 3.87 -4.91 10.09
CA SER A 97 3.40 -5.05 11.48
C SER A 97 2.14 -4.22 11.69
N ASP A 98 1.36 -4.50 12.74
CA ASP A 98 0.15 -3.71 13.03
C ASP A 98 0.49 -2.24 13.29
N ASP A 99 1.59 -1.96 14.01
CA ASP A 99 2.08 -0.61 14.32
C ASP A 99 2.52 0.15 13.05
N ASP A 100 3.27 -0.52 12.17
CA ASP A 100 3.70 0.08 10.89
C ASP A 100 2.51 0.36 9.99
N ARG A 101 1.54 -0.57 9.93
CA ARG A 101 0.31 -0.39 9.16
C ARG A 101 -0.49 0.80 9.67
N GLU A 102 -0.65 0.95 10.98
CA GLU A 102 -1.35 2.11 11.57
C GLU A 102 -0.61 3.42 11.26
N SER A 103 0.72 3.41 11.37
CA SER A 103 1.55 4.57 11.07
C SER A 103 1.43 5.01 9.62
N TRP A 104 1.50 4.06 8.67
CA TRP A 104 1.29 4.33 7.25
C TRP A 104 -0.13 4.82 6.96
N ALA A 105 -1.15 4.19 7.56
CA ALA A 105 -2.54 4.62 7.41
C ALA A 105 -2.74 6.09 7.81
N LYS A 106 -2.16 6.48 8.95
CA LYS A 106 -2.23 7.85 9.45
C LYS A 106 -1.48 8.81 8.53
N TYR A 107 -0.26 8.44 8.12
CA TYR A 107 0.56 9.24 7.21
C TYR A 107 -0.18 9.52 5.89
N ILE A 108 -0.67 8.47 5.22
CA ILE A 108 -1.39 8.58 3.95
C ILE A 108 -2.61 9.50 4.08
N LYS A 109 -3.42 9.31 5.14
CA LYS A 109 -4.60 10.16 5.40
C LYS A 109 -4.23 11.62 5.61
N ASP A 110 -3.17 11.89 6.38
CA ASP A 110 -2.70 13.26 6.64
C ASP A 110 -2.15 13.90 5.35
N THR A 111 -1.37 13.17 4.56
CA THR A 111 -0.77 13.63 3.31
C THR A 111 -1.83 13.99 2.27
N LEU A 112 -2.76 13.07 2.00
CA LEU A 112 -3.93 13.35 1.15
C LEU A 112 -4.79 14.47 1.73
N GLY A 113 -4.99 14.49 3.04
CA GLY A 113 -5.83 15.50 3.71
C GLY A 113 -5.28 16.91 3.61
N LYS A 114 -3.96 17.10 3.51
CA LYS A 114 -3.28 18.40 3.52
C LYS A 114 -2.82 18.88 2.15
N SER A 115 -2.69 17.98 1.17
CA SER A 115 -2.17 18.32 -0.16
C SER A 115 -3.30 18.60 -1.17
N PRO A 116 -3.52 19.85 -1.60
CA PRO A 116 -4.54 20.17 -2.58
C PRO A 116 -4.25 19.48 -3.92
N ALA A 117 -2.99 19.38 -4.34
CA ALA A 117 -2.60 18.68 -5.57
C ALA A 117 -3.01 17.19 -5.54
N LEU A 118 -2.74 16.49 -4.43
CA LEU A 118 -3.13 15.09 -4.28
C LEU A 118 -4.65 14.92 -4.22
N ARG A 119 -5.37 15.78 -3.48
CA ARG A 119 -6.85 15.73 -3.41
C ARG A 119 -7.49 15.96 -4.78
N THR A 120 -7.02 16.97 -5.51
CA THR A 120 -7.55 17.28 -6.84
C THR A 120 -7.35 16.10 -7.79
N MET A 121 -6.17 15.48 -7.79
CA MET A 121 -5.92 14.35 -8.68
C MET A 121 -6.65 13.07 -8.25
N HIS A 122 -6.62 12.72 -6.96
CA HIS A 122 -7.33 11.54 -6.46
C HIS A 122 -8.85 11.68 -6.67
N GLY A 123 -9.38 12.90 -6.60
CA GLY A 123 -10.80 13.19 -6.85
C GLY A 123 -11.19 13.31 -8.33
N ASP A 124 -10.25 13.18 -9.26
CA ASP A 124 -10.52 13.28 -10.69
C ASP A 124 -11.37 12.09 -11.17
N PRO A 125 -12.60 12.31 -11.69
CA PRO A 125 -13.46 11.22 -12.17
C PRO A 125 -12.84 10.38 -13.28
N ALA A 126 -11.89 10.94 -14.05
CA ALA A 126 -11.18 10.19 -15.08
C ALA A 126 -10.22 9.13 -14.50
N LYS A 127 -9.86 9.25 -13.21
CA LYS A 127 -8.92 8.39 -12.49
C LYS A 127 -9.57 7.63 -11.33
N ALA A 128 -10.91 7.57 -11.29
CA ALA A 128 -11.66 7.02 -10.16
C ALA A 128 -11.31 5.57 -9.79
N ASP A 129 -10.78 4.78 -10.72
CA ASP A 129 -10.42 3.36 -10.47
C ASP A 129 -8.90 3.15 -10.28
N TRP A 130 -8.09 4.22 -10.21
CA TRP A 130 -6.63 4.10 -10.17
C TRP A 130 -6.09 3.75 -8.78
N TYR A 131 -6.77 4.16 -7.70
CA TYR A 131 -6.26 4.04 -6.33
C TYR A 131 -7.23 3.29 -5.38
N PRO A 132 -7.63 2.05 -5.72
CA PRO A 132 -8.66 1.33 -4.98
C PRO A 132 -8.29 1.07 -3.52
N THR A 133 -7.00 0.87 -3.19
CA THR A 133 -6.64 0.62 -1.79
C THR A 133 -6.62 1.90 -0.96
N LEU A 134 -6.26 3.04 -1.56
CA LEU A 134 -6.44 4.36 -0.95
C LEU A 134 -7.93 4.66 -0.72
N ASP A 135 -8.80 4.38 -1.69
CA ASP A 135 -10.25 4.50 -1.51
C ASP A 135 -10.75 3.66 -0.33
N GLU A 136 -10.33 2.39 -0.25
CA GLU A 136 -10.62 1.52 0.89
C GLU A 136 -10.14 2.14 2.21
N LEU A 137 -8.93 2.70 2.26
CA LEU A 137 -8.39 3.32 3.47
C LEU A 137 -9.20 4.53 3.94
N LEU A 138 -9.57 5.39 2.99
CA LEU A 138 -10.30 6.62 3.24
C LEU A 138 -11.74 6.32 3.65
N THR A 139 -12.38 5.32 3.04
CA THR A 139 -13.74 4.89 3.35
C THR A 139 -13.83 4.01 4.59
N ALA A 140 -12.81 3.20 4.92
CA ALA A 140 -12.77 2.40 6.15
C ALA A 140 -12.72 3.26 7.42
N GLY A 141 -12.29 4.52 7.30
CA GLY A 141 -12.46 5.52 8.37
C GLY A 141 -13.92 5.92 8.62
N ALA A 142 -14.81 5.74 7.64
CA ALA A 142 -16.25 6.01 7.72
C ALA A 142 -17.08 4.77 8.10
N HIS A 143 -16.57 3.56 7.85
CA HIS A 143 -17.22 2.30 8.21
C HIS A 143 -16.20 1.28 8.72
N ALA A 144 -16.07 1.16 10.04
CA ALA A 144 -15.23 0.14 10.65
C ALA A 144 -15.77 -1.28 10.36
N VAL A 145 -14.88 -2.15 9.86
CA VAL A 145 -14.89 -3.63 9.85
C VAL A 145 -15.78 -4.35 8.82
N ALA A 146 -15.11 -4.96 7.82
CA ALA A 146 -15.29 -6.39 7.47
C ALA A 146 -14.10 -6.88 6.61
N PRO A 147 -13.47 -8.03 6.94
CA PRO A 147 -12.34 -8.53 6.15
C PRO A 147 -12.75 -9.64 5.15
N GLN A 148 -12.21 -9.47 3.93
CA GLN A 148 -11.70 -10.44 2.94
C GLN A 148 -12.62 -11.13 1.92
N HIS A 149 -12.19 -11.00 0.64
CA HIS A 149 -12.56 -11.71 -0.60
C HIS A 149 -13.81 -11.26 -1.38
N GLY A 150 -13.84 -9.99 -1.81
CA GLY A 150 -14.80 -9.47 -2.78
C GLY A 150 -14.55 -9.83 -4.26
N TRP A 151 -13.42 -10.46 -4.62
CA TRP A 151 -13.12 -10.78 -6.03
C TRP A 151 -13.78 -12.09 -6.51
N LEU A 152 -14.02 -13.06 -5.61
CA LEU A 152 -14.74 -14.30 -5.94
C LEU A 152 -16.26 -14.11 -6.05
N SER A 153 -16.83 -13.13 -5.35
CA SER A 153 -18.26 -12.81 -5.47
C SER A 153 -18.61 -12.09 -6.77
N ARG A 154 -17.70 -11.26 -7.30
CA ARG A 154 -17.92 -10.50 -8.54
C ARG A 154 -17.68 -11.30 -9.83
N ALA A 155 -16.79 -12.30 -9.80
CA ALA A 155 -16.61 -13.24 -10.92
C ALA A 155 -17.88 -14.09 -11.19
N ARG A 156 -18.67 -14.36 -10.15
CA ARG A 156 -19.91 -15.14 -10.23
C ARG A 156 -21.12 -14.33 -10.73
N GLN A 157 -21.10 -13.01 -10.55
CA GLN A 157 -22.18 -12.12 -11.02
C GLN A 157 -22.04 -11.74 -12.50
N ARG A 158 -20.82 -11.73 -13.06
CA ARG A 158 -20.60 -11.50 -14.50
C ARG A 158 -20.95 -12.73 -15.36
N THR A 159 -20.82 -13.95 -14.83
CA THR A 159 -21.15 -15.17 -15.59
C THR A 159 -22.65 -15.46 -15.65
N THR A 160 -23.44 -15.04 -14.66
CA THR A 160 -24.91 -15.21 -14.69
C THR A 160 -25.63 -14.17 -15.54
N ARG A 161 -25.04 -12.99 -15.81
CA ARG A 161 -25.63 -12.00 -16.73
C ARG A 161 -25.39 -12.29 -18.21
N LEU A 162 -24.37 -13.09 -18.56
CA LEU A 162 -24.04 -13.42 -19.95
C LEU A 162 -24.66 -14.75 -20.45
N LEU A 163 -25.32 -15.50 -19.57
CA LEU A 163 -26.01 -16.76 -19.90
C LEU A 163 -27.54 -16.66 -19.75
N GLY A 164 -28.06 -15.45 -19.51
CA GLY A 164 -29.50 -15.18 -19.32
C GLY A 164 -30.10 -14.20 -20.33
N SER A 165 -29.43 -13.98 -21.46
CA SER A 165 -29.91 -13.20 -22.61
C SER A 165 -29.98 -14.07 -23.86
#